data_AF-A0A1V5FPS8-F1
#
_entry.id   AF-A0A1V5FPS8-F1
#
_cell.length_a   1.000
_cell.length_b   1.000
_cell.length_c   1.000
_cell.angle_alpha   90.00
_cell.angle_beta   90.00
_cell.angle_gamma   90.00
#
_symmetry.space_group_name_H-M   'P 1'
#
loop_
_entity.id
_entity.type
_entity.pdbx_description
1 polymer ?
#
loop_
_entity_poly.entity_id
_entity_poly.type
_entity_poly.pdbx_seq_one_letter_code
_entity_poly.pdbx_strand_id
1 'polypeptide(L)'
;MIEETGYEARHLERVGAGPTSSGLTNEVVAFYRARGLRKVGRGGGDASEAIEVHTVPLDQIVDWVKRKAAEDRLIEVNVYAGIFFARGFETVADCDTTEERP
;
A
#
# COMPACT_ATOMS: atom_id res chain seq x y z
N MET A 1 5.70 1.70 -8.68
CA MET A 1 4.41 1.20 -9.25
C MET A 1 4.55 0.50 -10.59
N ILE A 2 5.01 1.15 -11.68
CA ILE A 2 5.03 0.50 -13.01
C ILE A 2 5.90 -0.76 -13.04
N GLU A 3 7.10 -0.70 -12.45
CA GLU A 3 8.04 -1.83 -12.38
C GLU A 3 7.47 -3.04 -11.60
N GLU A 4 7.01 -2.82 -10.38
CA GLU A 4 6.50 -3.89 -9.51
C GLU A 4 5.12 -4.40 -9.97
N THR A 5 4.21 -3.51 -10.38
CA THR A 5 2.80 -3.86 -10.62
C THR A 5 2.39 -3.86 -12.09
N GLY A 6 3.12 -3.15 -12.95
CA GLY A 6 2.75 -2.92 -14.35
C GLY A 6 1.69 -1.85 -14.55
N TYR A 7 1.23 -1.16 -13.50
CA TYR A 7 0.19 -0.14 -13.57
C TYR A 7 0.75 1.28 -13.48
N GLU A 8 0.21 2.16 -14.31
CA GLU A 8 0.32 3.60 -14.20
C GLU A 8 -0.98 4.18 -13.60
N ALA A 9 -0.87 5.12 -12.67
CA ALA A 9 -1.99 5.79 -12.06
C ALA A 9 -2.21 7.18 -12.68
N ARG A 10 -3.46 7.55 -12.94
CA ARG A 10 -3.81 8.92 -13.34
C ARG A 10 -3.79 9.89 -12.16
N HIS A 11 -4.18 9.43 -10.98
CA HIS A 11 -4.25 10.24 -9.76
C HIS A 11 -3.63 9.50 -8.59
N LEU A 12 -2.86 10.23 -7.79
CA LEU A 12 -2.29 9.77 -6.53
C LEU A 12 -2.68 10.78 -5.44
N GLU A 13 -3.20 10.27 -4.34
CA GLU A 13 -3.66 11.05 -3.20
C GLU A 13 -3.03 10.47 -1.94
N ARG A 14 -2.30 11.29 -1.17
CA ARG A 14 -1.74 10.83 0.11
C ARG A 14 -2.87 10.68 1.11
N VAL A 15 -2.98 9.50 1.73
CA VAL A 15 -4.07 9.17 2.67
C VAL A 15 -3.57 8.97 4.11
N GLY A 16 -2.25 8.91 4.30
CA GLY A 16 -1.63 8.85 5.62
C GLY A 16 -0.11 8.67 5.52
N ALA A 17 0.57 8.88 6.64
CA ALA A 17 1.97 8.51 6.82
C ALA A 17 2.24 8.21 8.28
N GLY A 18 3.25 7.38 8.55
CA GLY A 18 3.63 7.05 9.92
C GLY A 18 4.79 6.07 9.97
N PRO A 19 5.38 5.89 11.16
CA PRO A 19 6.46 4.92 11.36
C PRO A 19 5.97 3.49 11.12
N THR A 20 6.82 2.64 10.53
CA THR A 20 6.51 1.22 10.31
C THR A 20 6.51 0.42 11.61
N SER A 21 7.36 0.82 12.57
CA SER A 21 7.39 0.28 13.93
C SER A 21 8.07 1.27 14.88
N SER A 22 7.27 2.13 15.54
CA SER A 22 7.78 3.25 16.37
C SER A 22 8.71 2.83 17.52
N GLY A 23 8.69 1.57 17.92
CA GLY A 23 9.57 1.03 18.96
C GLY A 23 10.86 0.38 18.45
N LEU A 24 11.03 0.24 17.13
CA LEU A 24 12.13 -0.52 16.52
C LEU A 24 12.92 0.27 15.48
N THR A 25 12.26 1.11 14.69
CA THR A 25 12.87 1.83 13.56
C THR A 25 12.32 3.25 13.43
N ASN A 26 13.13 4.13 12.85
CA ASN A 26 12.72 5.48 12.44
C ASN A 26 12.20 5.51 10.99
N GLU A 27 12.08 4.35 10.33
CA GLU A 27 11.49 4.23 9.01
C GLU A 27 10.02 4.69 9.02
N VAL A 28 9.68 5.54 8.05
CA VAL A 28 8.33 6.08 7.84
C VAL A 28 7.84 5.66 6.48
N VAL A 29 6.60 5.15 6.43
CA VAL A 29 5.89 4.88 5.17
C VAL A 29 4.80 5.91 4.95
N ALA A 30 4.59 6.28 3.70
CA ALA A 30 3.50 7.12 3.26
C ALA A 30 2.55 6.29 2.38
N PHE A 31 1.26 6.31 2.72
CA PHE A 31 0.21 5.65 1.95
C PHE A 31 -0.36 6.59 0.91
N TYR A 32 -0.43 6.10 -0.33
CA TYR A 32 -1.08 6.79 -1.44
C TYR A 32 -2.21 5.93 -2.00
N ARG A 33 -3.37 6.55 -2.22
CA ARG A 33 -4.48 5.97 -2.95
C ARG A 33 -4.33 6.30 -4.43
N ALA A 34 -4.09 5.27 -5.24
CA ALA A 34 -3.97 5.39 -6.68
C ALA A 34 -5.33 5.18 -7.37
N ARG A 35 -5.71 6.08 -8.28
CA ARG A 35 -6.97 6.01 -9.05
C ARG A 35 -6.71 6.19 -10.55
N GLY A 36 -7.65 5.69 -11.36
CA GLY A 36 -7.53 5.72 -12.82
C GLY A 36 -6.36 4.89 -13.34
N LEU A 37 -6.20 3.67 -12.79
CA LEU A 37 -5.11 2.76 -13.12
C LEU A 37 -5.22 2.26 -14.56
N ARG A 38 -4.09 2.22 -15.26
CA ARG A 38 -3.94 1.63 -16.60
C ARG A 38 -2.78 0.65 -16.58
N LYS A 39 -2.98 -0.57 -17.10
CA LYS A 39 -1.89 -1.54 -17.26
C LYS A 39 -1.01 -1.11 -18.44
N VAL A 40 0.27 -0.87 -18.18
CA VAL A 40 1.25 -0.36 -19.17
C VAL A 40 2.47 -1.24 -19.31
N GLY A 41 2.66 -2.20 -18.40
CA GLY A 41 3.73 -3.19 -18.44
C GLY A 41 3.32 -4.47 -17.73
N ARG A 42 4.18 -5.50 -17.78
CA ARG A 42 3.89 -6.77 -17.12
C ARG A 42 3.79 -6.62 -15.59
N GLY A 43 4.66 -5.79 -15.02
CA GLY A 43 4.96 -5.82 -13.59
C GLY A 43 5.89 -6.99 -13.25
N GLY A 44 6.09 -7.21 -11.95
CA GLY A 44 6.84 -8.33 -11.40
C GLY A 44 8.26 -8.01 -10.95
N GLY A 45 8.65 -6.72 -10.91
CA GLY A 45 9.99 -6.30 -10.51
C GLY A 45 11.03 -6.53 -11.60
N ASP A 46 12.31 -6.51 -11.22
CA ASP A 46 13.43 -6.79 -12.12
C ASP A 46 13.96 -8.23 -11.98
N ALA A 47 15.17 -8.51 -12.51
CA ALA A 47 15.77 -9.84 -12.46
C ALA A 47 16.22 -10.29 -11.06
N SER A 48 16.29 -9.37 -10.10
CA SER A 48 16.69 -9.63 -8.71
C SER A 48 15.49 -9.86 -7.78
N GLU A 49 14.28 -9.56 -8.26
CA GLU A 49 13.05 -9.65 -7.49
C GLU A 49 12.13 -10.77 -7.99
N ALA A 50 11.31 -11.30 -7.09
CA ALA A 50 10.30 -12.31 -7.39
C ALA A 50 8.92 -11.83 -6.93
N ILE A 51 8.27 -11.00 -7.75
CA ILE A 51 6.99 -10.37 -7.42
C ILE A 51 5.86 -10.93 -8.29
N GLU A 52 4.79 -11.41 -7.66
CA GLU A 52 3.53 -11.76 -8.32
C GLU A 52 2.47 -10.68 -8.04
N VAL A 53 1.83 -10.17 -9.10
CA VAL A 53 0.80 -9.12 -8.98
C VAL A 53 -0.58 -9.76 -8.91
N HIS A 54 -1.30 -9.55 -7.80
CA HIS A 54 -2.68 -10.01 -7.65
C HIS A 54 -3.68 -8.86 -7.75
N THR A 55 -4.56 -8.91 -8.75
CA THR A 55 -5.72 -8.01 -8.86
C THR A 55 -6.95 -8.67 -8.25
N VAL A 56 -7.47 -8.09 -7.17
CA VAL A 56 -8.60 -8.64 -6.40
C VAL A 56 -9.71 -7.59 -6.31
N PRO A 57 -10.98 -7.96 -6.59
CA PRO A 57 -12.12 -7.07 -6.35
C PRO A 57 -12.19 -6.59 -4.89
N LEU A 58 -12.52 -5.31 -4.68
CA LEU A 58 -12.47 -4.67 -3.35
C LEU A 58 -13.49 -5.25 -2.35
N ASP A 59 -14.59 -5.79 -2.87
CA ASP A 59 -15.60 -6.53 -2.09
C ASP A 59 -15.09 -7.90 -1.62
N GLN A 60 -14.15 -8.50 -2.34
CA GLN A 60 -13.57 -9.83 -2.06
C GLN A 60 -12.22 -9.77 -1.33
N ILE A 61 -11.59 -8.60 -1.22
CA ILE A 61 -10.20 -8.46 -0.74
C ILE A 61 -9.99 -9.05 0.66
N VAL A 62 -10.95 -8.88 1.57
CA VAL A 62 -10.84 -9.35 2.95
C VAL A 62 -10.77 -10.88 2.99
N ASP A 63 -11.64 -11.56 2.25
CA ASP A 63 -11.66 -13.03 2.20
C ASP A 63 -10.45 -13.58 1.46
N TRP A 64 -9.98 -12.86 0.43
CA TRP A 64 -8.75 -13.21 -0.27
C TRP A 64 -7.53 -13.16 0.66
N VAL A 65 -7.38 -12.09 1.47
CA VAL A 65 -6.28 -11.97 2.44
C VAL A 65 -6.35 -13.08 3.49
N LYS A 66 -7.54 -13.38 4.03
CA LYS A 66 -7.73 -14.48 4.99
C LYS A 66 -7.29 -15.82 4.41
N ARG A 67 -7.67 -16.10 3.16
CA ARG A 67 -7.25 -17.33 2.47
C ARG A 67 -5.75 -17.37 2.29
N LYS A 68 -5.10 -16.27 1.89
CA LYS A 68 -3.63 -16.23 1.76
C LYS A 68 -2.91 -16.44 3.08
N ALA A 69 -3.40 -15.86 4.18
CA ALA A 69 -2.87 -16.13 5.50
C ALA A 69 -3.01 -17.62 5.88
N ALA A 70 -4.12 -18.27 5.52
CA ALA A 70 -4.33 -19.70 5.74
C ALA A 70 -3.48 -20.60 4.83
N GLU A 71 -2.92 -20.07 3.75
CA GLU A 71 -1.93 -20.71 2.87
C GLU A 71 -0.48 -20.47 3.37
N ASP A 72 -0.28 -20.19 4.67
CA ASP A 72 1.01 -19.90 5.30
C ASP A 72 1.79 -18.71 4.69
N ARG A 73 1.08 -17.78 4.04
CA ARG A 73 1.69 -16.52 3.56
C ARG A 73 1.71 -15.50 4.68
N LEU A 74 2.86 -14.85 4.87
CA LEU A 74 2.96 -13.67 5.72
C LEU A 74 2.21 -12.51 5.06
N ILE A 75 1.25 -11.94 5.79
CA ILE A 75 0.53 -10.75 5.37
C ILE A 75 1.13 -9.56 6.11
N GLU A 76 1.72 -8.64 5.35
CA GLU A 76 2.23 -7.40 5.89
C GLU A 76 1.09 -6.57 6.52
N VAL A 77 1.35 -5.97 7.68
CA VAL A 77 0.30 -5.25 8.43
C VAL A 77 -0.27 -4.06 7.64
N ASN A 78 0.54 -3.43 6.79
CA ASN A 78 0.11 -2.29 5.96
C ASN A 78 -0.92 -2.69 4.88
N VAL A 79 -1.04 -3.97 4.53
CA VAL A 79 -2.11 -4.47 3.64
C VAL A 79 -3.49 -4.18 4.25
N TYR A 80 -3.66 -4.36 5.56
CA TYR A 80 -4.92 -4.07 6.23
C TYR A 80 -5.26 -2.57 6.22
N ALA A 81 -4.26 -1.72 6.45
CA ALA A 81 -4.41 -0.27 6.31
C ALA A 81 -4.76 0.12 4.86
N GLY A 82 -4.11 -0.49 3.87
CA GLY A 82 -4.42 -0.32 2.45
C GLY A 82 -5.88 -0.64 2.12
N ILE A 83 -6.43 -1.73 2.65
CA ILE A 83 -7.86 -2.10 2.47
C ILE A 83 -8.78 -1.02 3.05
N PHE A 84 -8.46 -0.53 4.25
CA PHE A 84 -9.21 0.55 4.89
C PHE A 84 -9.20 1.82 4.02
N PHE A 85 -8.03 2.29 3.59
CA PHE A 85 -7.91 3.49 2.75
C PHE A 85 -8.55 3.35 1.37
N ALA A 86 -8.49 2.15 0.77
CA ALA A 86 -9.11 1.87 -0.52
C ALA A 86 -10.64 1.98 -0.50
N ARG A 87 -11.28 1.69 0.65
CA ARG A 87 -12.74 1.77 0.83
C ARG A 87 -13.28 3.18 1.04
N GLY A 88 -12.39 4.16 1.25
CA GLY A 88 -12.76 5.55 1.44
C GLY A 88 -12.50 6.00 2.87
N PHE A 89 -11.42 6.76 3.03
CA PHE A 89 -11.13 7.57 4.20
C PHE A 89 -10.80 8.97 3.70
N GLU A 90 -11.32 10.00 4.36
CA GLU A 90 -10.97 11.39 4.08
C GLU A 90 -9.64 11.72 4.75
N THR A 91 -8.77 12.46 4.05
CA THR A 91 -7.42 12.77 4.50
C THR A 91 -7.42 13.48 5.85
N VAL A 92 -6.59 13.01 6.78
CA VAL A 92 -6.15 13.83 7.91
C VAL A 92 -5.12 14.81 7.36
N ALA A 93 -5.34 16.11 7.59
CA ALA A 93 -4.42 17.17 7.15
C ALA A 93 -2.99 16.88 7.63
N ASP A 94 -2.02 17.33 6.83
CA ASP A 94 -0.59 17.18 7.13
C ASP A 94 -0.31 17.72 8.52
N CYS A 95 0.07 16.83 9.44
CA CYS A 95 0.67 17.24 10.69
C CYS A 95 2.10 17.64 10.33
N ASP A 96 2.31 18.94 10.15
CA ASP A 96 3.59 19.53 9.80
C ASP A 96 4.58 19.19 10.92
N THR A 97 5.49 18.24 10.69
CA THR A 97 6.46 17.79 11.70
C THR A 97 7.65 18.74 11.82
N THR A 98 7.51 20.01 11.44
CA THR A 98 8.56 21.03 11.57
C THR A 98 8.67 21.66 12.95
N GLU A 99 7.91 21.21 13.95
CA GLU A 99 8.16 21.60 15.34
C GLU A 99 9.09 20.60 16.03
N GLU A 100 10.38 20.96 16.08
CA GLU A 100 11.30 20.50 17.11
C GLU A 100 10.64 20.74 18.47
N ARG A 101 10.16 19.68 19.11
CA ARG A 101 9.66 19.74 20.48
C ARG A 101 10.86 19.90 21.45
N PRO A 102 10.73 20.76 22.48
CA PRO A 102 11.80 21.06 23.45
C PRO A 102 12.21 19.86 24.30
#